data_AF-H6C5J4-F1
#
_entry.id   AF-H6C5J4-F1
#
_cell.length_a   1.000
_cell.length_b   1.000
_cell.length_c   1.000
_cell.angle_alpha   90.00
_cell.angle_beta   90.00
_cell.angle_gamma   90.00
#
_symmetry.space_group_name_H-M   'P 1'
#
loop_
_entity.id
_entity.type
_entity.pdbx_description
1 polymer ?
#
loop_
_entity_poly.entity_id
_entity_poly.type
_entity_poly.pdbx_seq_one_letter_code
_entity_poly.pdbx_strand_id
1 'polypeptide(L)'
;MPTEAPSHNPWLQLYLPIAVQEPTSAAKQALLHSILAVSAFNQAGLRRSKGQPFRAQATEHSKKAARLLCSGDFTAEQSRGNEVDSTNKKALLAAALTMTTIEVFSGAQDGRWHEYLRTAKDIIERTGGSQWWLSEPARATLLQIFRCLRIVSETSGWTDRKERTQGPKRSSDDPNSKPEEPVAPSPYEYTLDVSFGISMKTLWCLNKIVDLAAIKAAAAPGDCWWKDHSSDLCKLEKELFDLMEDPYAFANDESVVIPRSTDDQTLYGGQNTPGKSPQDRFQPFTFGVPQVVSEEIRENHLWAFHYSVALFYRRAICGGGNNTTSPVATDSTAHCPSGQHLVSKVLDHLENIDALTVGTPVANTLWPGFIAAVEAVNTELRHRVLVWFARAQRHGIGNIAAAKSLVLEVWRRLDRQTYYNHDRNESPTELGSVDWRDVMREKGMYIMLT
;
A
#
# COMPACT_ATOMS: atom_id res chain seq x y z
N MET A 1 -5.47 -3.98 -7.94
CA MET A 1 -4.61 -2.78 -8.01
C MET A 1 -5.30 -1.79 -8.92
N PRO A 2 -5.34 -0.50 -8.56
CA PRO A 2 -5.71 0.55 -9.51
C PRO A 2 -4.73 0.46 -10.67
N THR A 3 -5.23 0.08 -11.84
CA THR A 3 -4.68 0.37 -13.18
C THR A 3 -5.27 -0.58 -14.19
N GLU A 4 -6.15 -0.03 -15.02
CA GLU A 4 -6.59 -0.66 -16.26
C GLU A 4 -5.69 -0.28 -17.44
N ALA A 5 -4.82 0.72 -17.30
CA ALA A 5 -3.83 1.11 -18.30
C ALA A 5 -2.65 0.12 -18.30
N PRO A 6 -2.59 -0.84 -19.26
CA PRO A 6 -1.61 -1.92 -19.20
C PRO A 6 -0.17 -1.42 -19.36
N SER A 7 0.03 -0.29 -20.05
CA SER A 7 1.33 0.33 -20.32
C SER A 7 2.01 0.93 -19.09
N HIS A 8 1.28 1.20 -18.01
CA HIS A 8 1.84 1.76 -16.77
C HIS A 8 1.78 0.78 -15.60
N ASN A 9 1.26 -0.43 -15.82
CA ASN A 9 1.13 -1.44 -14.78
C ASN A 9 2.48 -2.17 -14.58
N PRO A 10 3.16 -2.01 -13.42
CA PRO A 10 4.48 -2.58 -13.21
C PRO A 10 4.46 -4.11 -13.19
N TRP A 11 3.35 -4.75 -12.82
CA TRP A 11 3.27 -6.22 -12.86
C TRP A 11 3.27 -6.76 -14.30
N LEU A 12 2.66 -6.02 -15.23
CA LEU A 12 2.63 -6.37 -16.66
C LEU A 12 3.89 -5.94 -17.40
N GLN A 13 4.41 -4.75 -17.11
CA GLN A 13 5.55 -4.18 -17.85
C GLN A 13 6.91 -4.61 -17.30
N LEU A 14 6.99 -4.97 -16.02
CA LEU A 14 8.26 -5.28 -15.35
C LEU A 14 8.29 -6.69 -14.77
N TYR A 15 7.32 -7.06 -13.93
CA TYR A 15 7.41 -8.32 -13.17
C TYR A 15 7.25 -9.54 -14.09
N LEU A 16 6.18 -9.58 -14.88
CA LEU A 16 5.90 -10.72 -15.74
C LEU A 16 6.98 -10.92 -16.83
N PRO A 17 7.43 -9.89 -17.57
CA PRO A 17 8.50 -10.04 -18.55
C PRO A 17 9.80 -10.60 -17.94
N ILE A 18 10.22 -10.08 -16.77
CA ILE A 18 11.42 -10.59 -16.08
C ILE A 18 11.24 -12.06 -15.68
N ALA A 19 10.05 -12.44 -15.20
CA ALA A 19 9.77 -13.79 -14.72
C ALA A 19 9.84 -14.87 -15.81
N VAL A 20 9.49 -14.52 -17.05
CA VAL A 20 9.41 -15.46 -18.18
C VAL A 20 10.59 -15.35 -19.15
N GLN A 21 11.49 -14.38 -18.95
CA GLN A 21 12.61 -14.15 -19.85
C GLN A 21 13.70 -15.23 -19.73
N GLU A 22 14.08 -15.83 -20.86
CA GLU A 22 15.21 -16.76 -20.96
C GLU A 22 16.56 -16.01 -21.12
N PRO A 23 17.70 -16.55 -20.63
CA PRO A 23 17.80 -17.77 -19.83
C PRO A 23 17.21 -17.58 -18.42
N THR A 24 16.55 -18.62 -17.92
CA THR A 24 16.01 -18.67 -16.56
C THR A 24 17.11 -18.70 -15.49
N SER A 25 16.84 -18.07 -14.35
CA SER A 25 17.71 -18.06 -13.16
C SER A 25 16.90 -18.37 -11.90
N ALA A 26 17.54 -18.73 -10.80
CA ALA A 26 16.85 -18.98 -9.52
C ALA A 26 16.01 -17.77 -9.07
N ALA A 27 16.51 -16.55 -9.29
CA ALA A 27 15.80 -15.30 -9.01
C ALA A 27 14.53 -15.14 -9.86
N LYS A 28 14.63 -15.38 -11.18
CA LYS A 28 13.48 -15.33 -12.10
C LYS A 28 12.45 -16.41 -11.78
N GLN A 29 12.89 -17.61 -11.41
CA GLN A 29 12.01 -18.69 -10.97
C GLN A 29 11.32 -18.39 -9.64
N ALA A 30 12.02 -17.74 -8.70
CA ALA A 30 11.42 -17.28 -7.45
C ALA A 30 10.29 -16.28 -7.74
N LEU A 31 10.54 -15.31 -8.63
CA LEU A 31 9.54 -14.34 -9.07
C LEU A 31 8.34 -15.04 -9.74
N LEU A 32 8.59 -15.93 -10.69
CA LEU A 32 7.54 -16.66 -11.40
C LEU A 32 6.66 -17.46 -10.42
N HIS A 33 7.27 -18.21 -9.50
CA HIS A 33 6.51 -18.93 -8.48
C HIS A 33 5.76 -18.01 -7.52
N SER A 34 6.30 -16.83 -7.20
CA SER A 34 5.59 -15.84 -6.37
C SER A 34 4.34 -15.31 -7.08
N ILE A 35 4.44 -14.97 -8.38
CA ILE A 35 3.31 -14.52 -9.21
C ILE A 35 2.24 -15.63 -9.31
N LEU A 36 2.65 -16.87 -9.57
CA LEU A 36 1.74 -18.01 -9.64
C LEU A 36 1.04 -18.29 -8.30
N ALA A 37 1.75 -18.10 -7.18
CA ALA A 37 1.16 -18.26 -5.85
C ALA A 37 0.06 -17.22 -5.60
N VAL A 38 0.34 -15.94 -5.85
CA VAL A 38 -0.65 -14.85 -5.73
C VAL A 38 -1.85 -15.09 -6.62
N SER A 39 -1.62 -15.44 -7.90
CA SER A 39 -2.70 -15.73 -8.86
C SER A 39 -3.57 -16.90 -8.41
N ALA A 40 -2.96 -18.00 -7.95
CA ALA A 40 -3.69 -19.17 -7.48
C ALA A 40 -4.47 -18.89 -6.18
N PHE A 41 -3.94 -18.09 -5.25
CA PHE A 41 -4.71 -17.65 -4.07
C PHE A 41 -5.91 -16.78 -4.46
N ASN A 42 -5.74 -15.85 -5.40
CA ASN A 42 -6.83 -15.04 -5.92
C ASN A 42 -7.92 -15.90 -6.57
N GLN A 43 -7.54 -16.85 -7.44
CA GLN A 43 -8.48 -17.80 -8.05
C GLN A 43 -9.21 -18.66 -7.01
N ALA A 44 -8.52 -19.05 -5.92
CA ALA A 44 -9.15 -19.75 -4.81
C ALA A 44 -10.22 -18.89 -4.12
N GLY A 45 -9.95 -17.59 -3.93
CA GLY A 45 -10.89 -16.63 -3.36
C GLY A 45 -12.12 -16.36 -4.24
N LEU A 46 -11.93 -16.29 -5.56
CA LEU A 46 -13.03 -16.14 -6.53
C LEU A 46 -13.94 -17.38 -6.57
N ARG A 47 -13.39 -18.57 -6.34
CA ARG A 47 -14.10 -19.87 -6.48
C ARG A 47 -14.52 -20.43 -5.12
N ARG A 48 -15.56 -19.86 -4.49
CA ARG A 48 -16.03 -20.23 -3.13
C ARG A 48 -16.10 -21.74 -2.84
N SER A 49 -16.69 -22.54 -3.74
CA SER A 49 -16.87 -23.99 -3.52
C SER A 49 -15.81 -24.88 -4.17
N LYS A 50 -15.02 -24.36 -5.12
CA LYS A 50 -14.02 -25.12 -5.91
C LYS A 50 -12.60 -24.55 -5.77
N GLY A 51 -12.36 -23.75 -4.73
CA GLY A 51 -11.08 -23.04 -4.52
C GLY A 51 -9.97 -23.89 -3.88
N GLN A 52 -10.30 -25.05 -3.31
CA GLN A 52 -9.33 -25.87 -2.57
C GLN A 52 -8.12 -26.33 -3.43
N PRO A 53 -8.29 -26.80 -4.69
CA PRO A 53 -7.14 -27.17 -5.53
C PRO A 53 -6.22 -25.98 -5.81
N PHE A 54 -6.80 -24.80 -6.06
CA PHE A 54 -6.03 -23.56 -6.29
C PHE A 54 -5.28 -23.14 -5.02
N ARG A 55 -5.89 -23.28 -3.84
CA ARG A 55 -5.20 -23.00 -2.56
C ARG A 55 -4.03 -23.95 -2.32
N ALA A 56 -4.16 -25.23 -2.69
CA ALA A 56 -3.07 -26.20 -2.61
C ALA A 56 -1.93 -25.84 -3.58
N GLN A 57 -2.25 -25.51 -4.83
CA GLN A 57 -1.29 -25.04 -5.83
C GLN A 57 -0.57 -23.76 -5.38
N ALA A 58 -1.31 -22.80 -4.85
CA ALA A 58 -0.77 -21.54 -4.34
C ALA A 58 0.24 -21.77 -3.21
N THR A 59 -0.09 -22.69 -2.29
CA THR A 59 0.78 -23.07 -1.18
C THR A 59 2.08 -23.72 -1.68
N GLU A 60 1.99 -24.58 -2.70
CA GLU A 60 3.18 -25.22 -3.27
C GLU A 60 4.09 -24.20 -3.97
N HIS A 61 3.53 -23.32 -4.78
CA HIS A 61 4.31 -22.25 -5.42
C HIS A 61 4.93 -21.28 -4.40
N SER A 62 4.19 -20.90 -3.36
CA SER A 62 4.70 -20.07 -2.26
C SER A 62 5.89 -20.74 -1.57
N LYS A 63 5.81 -22.05 -1.28
CA LYS A 63 6.93 -22.81 -0.71
C LYS A 63 8.15 -22.87 -1.63
N LYS A 64 7.95 -23.05 -2.94
CA LYS A 64 9.05 -23.07 -3.92
C LYS A 64 9.73 -21.70 -4.01
N ALA A 65 8.96 -20.62 -4.11
CA ALA A 65 9.48 -19.26 -4.11
C ALA A 65 10.27 -18.96 -2.84
N ALA A 66 9.74 -19.30 -1.66
CA ALA A 66 10.43 -19.14 -0.39
C ALA A 66 11.77 -19.91 -0.35
N ARG A 67 11.78 -21.18 -0.79
CA ARG A 67 13.02 -21.96 -0.86
C ARG A 67 14.06 -21.29 -1.77
N LEU A 68 13.65 -20.85 -2.96
CA LEU A 68 14.55 -20.19 -3.90
C LEU A 68 15.14 -18.89 -3.33
N LEU A 69 14.31 -18.07 -2.65
CA LEU A 69 14.76 -16.85 -1.99
C LEU A 69 15.69 -17.12 -0.80
N CYS A 70 15.48 -18.22 -0.06
CA CYS A 70 16.36 -18.59 1.06
C CYS A 70 17.63 -19.32 0.62
N SER A 71 17.62 -20.02 -0.52
CA SER A 71 18.74 -20.86 -0.98
C SER A 71 19.83 -20.09 -1.73
N GLY A 72 19.57 -18.85 -2.14
CA GLY A 72 20.54 -18.12 -2.94
C GLY A 72 21.58 -17.41 -2.09
N ASP A 73 22.85 -17.81 -2.24
CA ASP A 73 24.01 -16.93 -2.06
C ASP A 73 24.03 -15.93 -3.24
N PHE A 74 23.04 -15.03 -3.29
CA PHE A 74 22.89 -14.06 -4.37
C PHE A 74 24.02 -13.01 -4.40
N THR A 75 24.92 -13.05 -3.41
CA THR A 75 26.12 -12.22 -3.30
C THR A 75 27.36 -12.88 -3.91
N ALA A 76 27.34 -14.18 -4.24
CA ALA A 76 28.53 -14.87 -4.75
C ALA A 76 28.79 -14.65 -6.26
N GLU A 77 27.83 -14.13 -7.02
CA GLU A 77 28.02 -13.73 -8.42
C GLU A 77 28.60 -12.30 -8.56
N GLN A 78 29.36 -11.82 -7.57
CA GLN A 78 29.97 -10.48 -7.51
C GLN A 78 31.15 -10.28 -8.48
N SER A 79 31.22 -11.05 -9.57
CA SER A 79 32.31 -11.04 -10.54
C SER A 79 31.78 -10.93 -11.96
N ARG A 80 31.07 -9.84 -12.27
CA ARG A 80 31.00 -9.13 -13.57
C ARG A 80 29.83 -8.15 -13.55
N GLY A 81 30.09 -6.87 -13.75
CA GLY A 81 29.07 -5.83 -13.89
C GLY A 81 28.25 -5.97 -15.19
N ASN A 82 27.57 -7.09 -15.37
CA ASN A 82 26.81 -7.44 -16.56
C ASN A 82 25.31 -7.16 -16.38
N GLU A 83 24.60 -6.93 -17.49
CA GLU A 83 23.14 -6.75 -17.55
C GLU A 83 22.33 -7.90 -16.91
N VAL A 84 22.89 -9.12 -16.94
CA VAL A 84 22.32 -10.32 -16.31
C VAL A 84 22.24 -10.18 -14.78
N ASP A 85 23.26 -9.59 -14.15
CA ASP A 85 23.29 -9.34 -12.70
C ASP A 85 22.22 -8.31 -12.30
N SER A 86 22.07 -7.23 -13.08
CA SER A 86 21.01 -6.24 -12.86
C SER A 86 19.61 -6.85 -12.98
N THR A 87 19.39 -7.72 -13.96
CA THR A 87 18.10 -8.40 -14.16
C THR A 87 17.79 -9.36 -13.01
N ASN A 88 18.77 -10.12 -12.54
CA ASN A 88 18.62 -11.01 -11.38
C ASN A 88 18.29 -10.22 -10.10
N LYS A 89 18.94 -9.08 -9.86
CA LYS A 89 18.63 -8.19 -8.73
C LYS A 89 17.20 -7.66 -8.77
N LYS A 90 16.74 -7.21 -9.95
CA LYS A 90 15.34 -6.80 -10.17
C LYS A 90 14.38 -7.96 -9.88
N ALA A 91 14.68 -9.16 -10.38
CA ALA A 91 13.86 -10.36 -10.16
C ALA A 91 13.77 -10.75 -8.68
N LEU A 92 14.88 -10.65 -7.93
CA LEU A 92 14.92 -10.94 -6.50
C LEU A 92 14.06 -10.00 -5.69
N LEU A 93 14.22 -8.69 -5.90
CA LEU A 93 13.42 -7.69 -5.18
C LEU A 93 11.94 -7.85 -5.54
N ALA A 94 11.60 -7.99 -6.84
CA ALA A 94 10.24 -8.22 -7.27
C ALA A 94 9.63 -9.50 -6.66
N ALA A 95 10.42 -10.58 -6.53
CA ALA A 95 9.98 -11.82 -5.90
C ALA A 95 9.69 -11.60 -4.41
N ALA A 96 10.60 -10.95 -3.68
CA ALA A 96 10.40 -10.63 -2.26
C ALA A 96 9.16 -9.75 -2.04
N LEU A 97 8.99 -8.68 -2.84
CA LEU A 97 7.81 -7.82 -2.78
C LEU A 97 6.51 -8.57 -3.10
N THR A 98 6.55 -9.48 -4.09
CA THR A 98 5.39 -10.32 -4.43
C THR A 98 5.06 -11.27 -3.28
N MET A 99 6.07 -11.89 -2.65
CA MET A 99 5.90 -12.76 -1.49
C MET A 99 5.32 -12.02 -0.28
N THR A 100 5.69 -10.76 -0.05
CA THR A 100 5.07 -9.91 0.97
C THR A 100 3.54 -9.86 0.79
N THR A 101 3.06 -9.71 -0.45
CA THR A 101 1.61 -9.61 -0.72
C THR A 101 0.84 -10.94 -0.66
N ILE A 102 1.49 -12.10 -0.45
CA ILE A 102 0.80 -13.39 -0.40
C ILE A 102 -0.28 -13.44 0.71
N GLU A 103 -0.06 -12.78 1.84
CA GLU A 103 -1.05 -12.76 2.93
C GLU A 103 -2.31 -11.97 2.57
N VAL A 104 -2.18 -10.94 1.71
CA VAL A 104 -3.31 -10.19 1.16
C VAL A 104 -4.27 -11.13 0.43
N PHE A 105 -3.75 -12.03 -0.40
CA PHE A 105 -4.57 -12.95 -1.20
C PHE A 105 -4.95 -14.24 -0.47
N SER A 106 -4.06 -14.78 0.36
CA SER A 106 -4.33 -16.02 1.11
C SER A 106 -5.26 -15.80 2.31
N GLY A 107 -5.33 -14.56 2.83
CA GLY A 107 -6.07 -14.21 4.04
C GLY A 107 -5.44 -14.74 5.33
N ALA A 108 -4.17 -15.16 5.26
CA ALA A 108 -3.41 -15.51 6.45
C ALA A 108 -3.21 -14.27 7.34
N GLN A 109 -3.02 -14.51 8.63
CA GLN A 109 -2.93 -13.47 9.67
C GLN A 109 -1.73 -13.72 10.58
N ASP A 110 -0.73 -14.47 10.10
CA ASP A 110 0.43 -14.91 10.86
C ASP A 110 1.61 -13.94 10.78
N GLY A 111 1.57 -12.95 9.88
CA GLY A 111 2.55 -11.86 9.83
C GLY A 111 3.88 -12.25 9.18
N ARG A 112 3.92 -13.36 8.43
CA ARG A 112 5.11 -13.78 7.64
C ARG A 112 5.43 -12.81 6.52
N TRP A 113 4.46 -12.00 6.06
CA TRP A 113 4.73 -10.91 5.11
C TRP A 113 5.90 -10.03 5.55
N HIS A 114 6.08 -9.83 6.87
CA HIS A 114 7.17 -9.02 7.41
C HIS A 114 8.55 -9.64 7.15
N GLU A 115 8.67 -10.97 7.16
CA GLU A 115 9.94 -11.64 6.85
C GLU A 115 10.40 -11.34 5.41
N TYR A 116 9.45 -11.30 4.47
CA TYR A 116 9.74 -10.97 3.07
C TYR A 116 9.97 -9.48 2.85
N LEU A 117 9.30 -8.61 3.61
CA LEU A 117 9.58 -7.17 3.60
C LEU A 117 10.99 -6.88 4.14
N ARG A 118 11.42 -7.55 5.21
CA ARG A 118 12.81 -7.50 5.70
C ARG A 118 13.78 -8.03 4.66
N THR A 119 13.46 -9.16 4.03
CA THR A 119 14.28 -9.71 2.93
C THR A 119 14.43 -8.70 1.78
N ALA A 120 13.37 -7.97 1.42
CA ALA A 120 13.42 -6.93 0.40
C ALA A 120 14.36 -5.77 0.81
N LYS A 121 14.33 -5.35 2.08
CA LYS A 121 15.27 -4.35 2.62
C LYS A 121 16.72 -4.84 2.52
N ASP A 122 16.98 -6.06 2.97
CA ASP A 122 18.33 -6.67 2.93
C ASP A 122 18.85 -6.76 1.50
N ILE A 123 17.99 -7.11 0.52
CA ILE A 123 18.35 -7.11 -0.90
C ILE A 123 18.77 -5.71 -1.34
N ILE A 124 17.97 -4.67 -1.01
CA ILE A 124 18.27 -3.29 -1.41
C ILE A 124 19.64 -2.84 -0.89
N GLU A 125 19.93 -3.10 0.39
CA GLU A 125 21.18 -2.73 1.03
C GLU A 125 22.39 -3.47 0.42
N ARG A 126 22.23 -4.76 0.11
CA ARG A 126 23.31 -5.58 -0.47
C ARG A 126 23.55 -5.32 -1.95
N THR A 127 22.58 -4.80 -2.70
CA THR A 127 22.70 -4.57 -4.14
C THR A 127 23.07 -3.13 -4.52
N GLY A 128 23.81 -2.43 -3.67
CA GLY A 128 24.31 -1.08 -3.95
C GLY A 128 23.48 0.07 -3.37
N GLY A 129 22.44 -0.24 -2.57
CA GLY A 129 21.66 0.75 -1.83
C GLY A 129 20.79 1.67 -2.70
N SER A 130 20.17 2.66 -2.06
CA SER A 130 19.18 3.55 -2.67
C SER A 130 19.68 4.25 -3.94
N GLN A 131 20.95 4.66 -3.98
CA GLN A 131 21.52 5.36 -5.14
C GLN A 131 21.53 4.48 -6.39
N TRP A 132 21.85 3.19 -6.26
CA TRP A 132 21.83 2.24 -7.37
C TRP A 132 20.40 1.94 -7.84
N TRP A 133 19.45 1.87 -6.92
CA TRP A 133 18.04 1.63 -7.26
C TRP A 133 17.37 2.85 -7.90
N LEU A 134 17.86 4.06 -7.60
CA LEU A 134 17.40 5.30 -8.23
C LEU A 134 18.09 5.61 -9.58
N SER A 135 18.94 4.70 -10.09
CA SER A 135 19.73 4.95 -11.30
C SER A 135 19.06 4.49 -12.61
N GLU A 136 17.91 3.81 -12.55
CA GLU A 136 17.19 3.29 -13.73
C GLU A 136 15.67 3.26 -13.44
N PRO A 137 14.79 3.56 -14.42
CA PRO A 137 13.33 3.60 -14.20
C PRO A 137 12.75 2.32 -13.58
N ALA A 138 13.12 1.15 -14.09
CA ALA A 138 12.62 -0.14 -13.59
C ALA A 138 13.04 -0.42 -12.14
N ARG A 139 14.25 -0.01 -11.77
CA ARG A 139 14.78 -0.15 -10.41
C ARG A 139 14.07 0.83 -9.47
N ALA A 140 13.88 2.06 -9.91
CA ALA A 140 13.19 3.08 -9.15
C ALA A 140 11.73 2.67 -8.89
N THR A 141 11.07 2.05 -9.86
CA THR A 141 9.71 1.48 -9.72
C THR A 141 9.67 0.46 -8.58
N LEU A 142 10.59 -0.51 -8.54
CA LEU A 142 10.64 -1.51 -7.47
C LEU A 142 10.93 -0.88 -6.09
N LEU A 143 11.82 0.11 -6.04
CA LEU A 143 12.10 0.85 -4.81
C LEU A 143 10.90 1.65 -4.31
N GLN A 144 10.15 2.28 -5.22
CA GLN A 144 8.89 2.98 -4.90
C GLN A 144 7.87 2.00 -4.30
N ILE A 145 7.67 0.82 -4.92
CA ILE A 145 6.76 -0.22 -4.42
C ILE A 145 7.21 -0.70 -3.03
N PHE A 146 8.50 -0.98 -2.84
CA PHE A 146 9.05 -1.36 -1.53
C PHE A 146 8.74 -0.31 -0.45
N ARG A 147 9.04 0.96 -0.72
CA ARG A 147 8.79 2.07 0.22
C ARG A 147 7.30 2.18 0.57
N CYS A 148 6.42 2.06 -0.42
CA CYS A 148 4.98 2.07 -0.21
C CYS A 148 4.54 0.94 0.72
N LEU A 149 4.89 -0.31 0.40
CA LEU A 149 4.53 -1.47 1.23
C LEU A 149 5.10 -1.35 2.65
N ARG A 150 6.34 -0.85 2.80
CA ARG A 150 6.97 -0.60 4.10
C ARG A 150 6.17 0.41 4.93
N ILE A 151 5.96 1.61 4.39
CA ILE A 151 5.27 2.71 5.08
C ILE A 151 3.85 2.30 5.49
N VAL A 152 3.09 1.69 4.56
CA VAL A 152 1.72 1.23 4.87
C VAL A 152 1.74 0.16 5.96
N SER A 153 2.71 -0.75 5.95
CA SER A 153 2.81 -1.79 6.96
C SER A 153 3.10 -1.25 8.37
N GLU A 154 3.89 -0.18 8.48
CA GLU A 154 4.24 0.45 9.75
C GLU A 154 3.04 1.13 10.43
N THR A 155 2.01 1.50 9.66
CA THR A 155 0.75 2.05 10.23
C THR A 155 0.08 1.09 11.21
N SER A 156 0.33 -0.21 11.10
CA SER A 156 -0.20 -1.26 11.98
C SER A 156 0.46 -1.27 13.37
N GLY A 157 1.61 -0.60 13.55
CA GLY A 157 2.40 -0.64 14.77
C GLY A 157 2.89 -2.05 15.13
N TRP A 158 3.05 -2.91 14.12
CA TRP A 158 3.58 -4.26 14.29
C TRP A 158 5.10 -4.23 14.53
N THR A 159 5.53 -5.00 15.52
CA THR A 159 6.94 -5.26 15.84
C THR A 159 7.14 -6.76 16.05
N ASP A 160 8.30 -7.29 15.65
CA ASP A 160 8.55 -8.73 15.53
C ASP A 160 8.33 -9.47 16.86
N ARG A 161 7.69 -10.64 16.81
CA ARG A 161 7.47 -11.53 17.96
C ARG A 161 8.81 -11.97 18.59
N LYS A 162 9.90 -12.05 17.82
CA LYS A 162 11.23 -12.42 18.33
C LYS A 162 11.85 -11.33 19.22
N GLU A 163 11.56 -10.06 18.98
CA GLU A 163 12.00 -8.94 19.83
C GLU A 163 11.30 -8.91 21.20
N ARG A 164 10.17 -9.62 21.36
CA ARG A 164 9.45 -9.71 22.64
C ARG A 164 10.03 -10.72 23.62
N THR A 165 10.78 -11.71 23.14
CA THR A 165 11.37 -12.78 23.99
C THR A 165 12.81 -12.46 24.42
N GLN A 166 13.44 -11.52 23.73
CA GLN A 166 14.71 -10.95 24.14
C GLN A 166 14.39 -9.53 24.60
N GLY A 167 14.24 -9.31 25.92
CA GLY A 167 14.16 -7.94 26.47
C GLY A 167 15.26 -7.07 25.85
N PRO A 168 15.03 -5.74 25.72
CA PRO A 168 15.63 -4.89 24.69
C PRO A 168 17.13 -5.10 24.57
N LYS A 169 17.52 -6.04 23.72
CA LYS A 169 18.87 -6.12 23.21
C LYS A 169 18.87 -5.09 22.11
N ARG A 170 19.42 -3.92 22.43
CA ARG A 170 20.05 -3.06 21.43
C ARG A 170 20.96 -3.95 20.61
N SER A 171 20.43 -4.49 19.50
CA SER A 171 21.24 -4.65 18.30
C SER A 171 21.92 -3.30 18.12
N SER A 172 23.21 -3.33 17.85
CA SER A 172 24.03 -2.16 17.56
C SER A 172 23.44 -1.42 16.37
N ASP A 173 22.39 -0.64 16.60
CA ASP A 173 22.02 0.49 15.79
C ASP A 173 23.15 1.49 16.03
N ASP A 174 23.97 1.64 15.00
CA ASP A 174 24.93 2.73 14.95
C ASP A 174 24.15 4.03 15.21
N PRO A 175 24.43 4.78 16.28
CA PRO A 175 23.75 6.04 16.57
C PRO A 175 23.98 7.10 15.47
N ASN A 176 24.76 6.76 14.44
CA ASN A 176 25.02 7.55 13.24
C ASN A 176 24.28 7.07 11.98
N SER A 177 23.38 6.07 12.07
CA SER A 177 22.51 5.73 10.94
C SER A 177 21.54 6.89 10.68
N LYS A 178 21.85 7.68 9.65
CA LYS A 178 21.02 8.81 9.21
C LYS A 178 19.56 8.34 9.03
N PRO A 179 18.57 9.17 9.38
CA PRO A 179 17.19 8.93 8.97
C PRO A 179 17.17 8.61 7.48
N GLU A 180 16.44 7.57 7.08
CA GLU A 180 16.20 7.32 5.64
C GLU A 180 15.79 8.66 5.01
N GLU A 181 16.57 9.11 4.03
CA GLU A 181 16.32 10.38 3.37
C GLU A 181 14.85 10.45 2.93
N PRO A 182 14.21 11.63 3.01
CA PRO A 182 12.84 11.82 2.53
C PRO A 182 12.71 11.19 1.15
N VAL A 183 11.54 10.63 0.81
CA VAL A 183 11.26 10.05 -0.51
C VAL A 183 11.67 11.06 -1.58
N ALA A 184 12.93 11.01 -1.99
CA ALA A 184 13.50 12.02 -2.86
C ALA A 184 12.75 11.89 -4.18
N PRO A 185 12.43 13.02 -4.84
CA PRO A 185 11.83 12.95 -6.16
C PRO A 185 12.74 12.09 -7.03
N SER A 186 12.22 10.93 -7.42
CA SER A 186 12.87 10.07 -8.39
C SER A 186 13.04 10.90 -9.67
N PRO A 187 14.19 10.82 -10.37
CA PRO A 187 14.32 11.46 -11.68
C PRO A 187 13.42 10.79 -12.74
N TYR A 188 12.73 9.72 -12.37
CA TYR A 188 11.80 8.97 -13.19
C TYR A 188 10.37 9.12 -12.70
N GLU A 189 9.44 8.85 -13.62
CA GLU A 189 8.00 8.87 -13.40
C GLU A 189 7.59 8.17 -12.10
N TYR A 190 6.68 8.80 -11.38
CA TYR A 190 6.11 8.27 -10.17
C TYR A 190 5.06 7.21 -10.53
N THR A 191 5.16 6.01 -9.95
CA THR A 191 4.33 4.87 -10.36
C THR A 191 3.22 4.56 -9.37
N LEU A 192 3.27 5.10 -8.15
CA LEU A 192 2.36 4.69 -7.06
C LEU A 192 1.02 5.40 -7.13
N ASP A 193 0.93 6.58 -7.73
CA ASP A 193 -0.35 7.23 -8.05
C ASP A 193 -1.17 6.37 -9.02
N VAL A 194 -0.47 5.70 -9.92
CA VAL A 194 -1.03 4.78 -10.90
C VAL A 194 -1.30 3.43 -10.25
N SER A 195 -0.29 2.79 -9.63
CA SER A 195 -0.34 1.40 -9.14
C SER A 195 -1.07 1.18 -7.81
N PHE A 196 -1.06 2.17 -6.92
CA PHE A 196 -1.70 2.12 -5.60
C PHE A 196 -2.71 3.25 -5.37
N GLY A 197 -2.73 4.25 -6.26
CA GLY A 197 -3.60 5.40 -6.08
C GLY A 197 -3.15 6.31 -4.95
N ILE A 198 -1.84 6.48 -4.75
CA ILE A 198 -1.29 7.33 -3.68
C ILE A 198 -0.31 8.34 -4.27
N SER A 199 -0.57 9.64 -4.09
CA SER A 199 0.35 10.70 -4.54
C SER A 199 1.64 10.74 -3.71
N MET A 200 2.71 11.28 -4.29
CA MET A 200 4.00 11.42 -3.60
C MET A 200 3.86 12.22 -2.30
N LYS A 201 3.12 13.33 -2.34
CA LYS A 201 2.83 14.17 -1.15
C LYS A 201 2.07 13.40 -0.08
N THR A 202 1.07 12.60 -0.45
CA THR A 202 0.28 11.79 0.49
C THR A 202 1.14 10.70 1.14
N LEU A 203 1.98 10.00 0.36
CA LEU A 203 2.90 9.00 0.92
C LEU A 203 3.95 9.63 1.85
N TRP A 204 4.46 10.81 1.49
CA TRP A 204 5.37 11.58 2.35
C TRP A 204 4.71 11.96 3.68
N CYS A 205 3.47 12.47 3.64
CA CYS A 205 2.70 12.78 4.84
C CYS A 205 2.51 11.54 5.71
N LEU A 206 2.13 10.40 5.11
CA LEU A 206 1.97 9.14 5.82
C LEU A 206 3.26 8.69 6.52
N ASN A 207 4.41 8.73 5.83
CA ASN A 207 5.70 8.39 6.43
C ASN A 207 6.02 9.33 7.61
N LYS A 208 5.78 10.64 7.47
CA LYS A 208 5.98 11.60 8.55
C LYS A 208 5.07 11.37 9.74
N ILE A 209 3.82 10.97 9.52
CA ILE A 209 2.90 10.60 10.61
C ILE A 209 3.44 9.36 11.35
N VAL A 210 3.93 8.36 10.63
CA VAL A 210 4.52 7.15 11.22
C VAL A 210 5.73 7.51 12.09
N ASP A 211 6.66 8.32 11.57
CA ASP A 211 7.85 8.79 12.32
C ASP A 211 7.47 9.52 13.61
N LEU A 212 6.56 10.51 13.51
CA LEU A 212 6.12 11.30 14.65
C LEU A 212 5.30 10.47 15.65
N ALA A 213 4.51 9.51 15.19
CA ALA A 213 3.77 8.60 16.06
C ALA A 213 4.71 7.68 16.85
N ALA A 214 5.82 7.24 16.26
CA ALA A 214 6.84 6.48 16.97
C ALA A 214 7.55 7.31 18.04
N ILE A 215 7.90 8.57 17.73
CA ILE A 215 8.47 9.51 18.70
C ILE A 215 7.50 9.75 19.86
N LYS A 216 6.23 10.02 19.56
CA LYS A 216 5.16 10.17 20.56
C LYS A 216 5.02 8.93 21.45
N ALA A 217 5.09 7.73 20.86
CA ALA A 217 4.96 6.48 21.61
C ALA A 217 6.18 6.19 22.52
N ALA A 218 7.36 6.71 22.17
CA ALA A 218 8.58 6.57 22.96
C ALA A 218 8.74 7.63 24.07
N ALA A 219 7.99 8.73 24.01
CA ALA A 219 8.04 9.82 24.98
C ALA A 219 7.50 9.41 26.35
N ALA A 220 8.05 9.96 27.44
CA ALA A 220 7.57 9.67 28.78
C ALA A 220 6.19 10.32 29.04
N PRO A 221 5.38 9.77 29.95
CA PRO A 221 4.12 10.40 30.34
C PRO A 221 4.34 11.84 30.83
N GLY A 222 3.72 12.82 30.17
CA GLY A 222 3.86 14.25 30.48
C GLY A 222 4.91 14.99 29.65
N ASP A 223 5.72 14.29 28.84
CA ASP A 223 6.66 14.94 27.93
C ASP A 223 5.93 15.72 26.83
N CYS A 224 6.39 16.93 26.60
CA CYS A 224 5.92 17.76 25.49
C CYS A 224 6.67 17.43 24.20
N TRP A 225 6.65 16.16 23.79
CA TRP A 225 7.37 15.63 22.60
C TRP A 225 7.12 16.47 21.34
N TRP A 226 5.92 17.06 21.22
CA TRP A 226 5.52 17.89 20.09
C TRP A 226 6.32 19.20 19.99
N LYS A 227 6.91 19.72 21.08
CA LYS A 227 7.61 21.02 21.09
C LYS A 227 8.73 21.05 20.06
N ASP A 228 9.57 20.01 20.09
CA ASP A 228 10.73 19.88 19.20
C ASP A 228 10.33 19.61 17.74
N HIS A 229 9.08 19.21 17.52
CA HIS A 229 8.52 18.88 16.21
C HIS A 229 7.38 19.82 15.77
N SER A 230 7.21 20.97 16.43
CA SER A 230 6.08 21.88 16.17
C SER A 230 6.03 22.36 14.72
N SER A 231 7.20 22.64 14.12
CA SER A 231 7.28 23.06 12.71
C SER A 231 6.88 21.94 11.75
N ASP A 232 7.28 20.70 12.03
CA ASP A 232 6.94 19.54 11.20
C ASP A 232 5.44 19.25 11.27
N LEU A 233 4.86 19.33 12.47
CA LEU A 233 3.42 19.19 12.70
C LEU A 233 2.61 20.27 11.98
N CYS A 234 2.99 21.54 12.08
CA CYS A 234 2.35 22.63 11.34
C CYS A 234 2.41 22.43 9.83
N LYS A 235 3.56 21.99 9.31
CA LYS A 235 3.71 21.72 7.88
C LYS A 235 2.81 20.56 7.44
N LEU A 236 2.80 19.48 8.22
CA LEU A 236 1.99 18.30 7.96
C LEU A 236 0.49 18.63 7.97
N GLU A 237 0.03 19.44 8.92
CA GLU A 237 -1.36 19.88 9.00
C GLU A 237 -1.75 20.68 7.74
N LYS A 238 -0.93 21.65 7.32
CA LYS A 238 -1.16 22.40 6.07
C LYS A 238 -1.21 21.49 4.85
N GLU A 239 -0.22 20.60 4.68
CA GLU A 239 -0.17 19.68 3.53
C GLU A 239 -1.35 18.68 3.50
N LEU A 240 -1.97 18.38 4.64
CA LEU A 240 -3.14 17.50 4.71
C LEU A 240 -4.46 18.24 4.51
N PHE A 241 -4.58 19.45 5.07
CA PHE A 241 -5.87 20.15 5.15
C PHE A 241 -6.04 21.24 4.10
N ASP A 242 -4.98 21.97 3.73
CA ASP A 242 -5.06 23.03 2.71
C ASP A 242 -5.30 22.42 1.32
N LEU A 243 -4.75 21.21 1.05
CA LEU A 243 -4.98 20.51 -0.23
C LEU A 243 -6.46 20.17 -0.46
N MET A 244 -7.26 20.04 0.59
CA MET A 244 -8.69 19.72 0.46
C MET A 244 -9.53 20.92 0.00
N GLU A 245 -8.98 22.12 0.04
CA GLU A 245 -9.62 23.33 -0.49
C GLU A 245 -9.38 23.50 -2.01
N ASP A 246 -8.43 22.74 -2.58
CA ASP A 246 -8.11 22.75 -4.01
C ASP A 246 -8.65 21.50 -4.72
N PRO A 247 -9.71 21.62 -5.55
CA PRO A 247 -10.25 20.49 -6.31
C PRO A 247 -9.26 19.95 -7.36
N TYR A 248 -8.20 20.68 -7.67
CA TYR A 248 -7.15 20.30 -8.62
C TYR A 248 -5.83 19.94 -7.94
N ALA A 249 -5.81 19.72 -6.62
CA ALA A 249 -4.62 19.41 -5.83
C ALA A 249 -3.78 18.22 -6.37
N PHE A 250 -4.44 17.29 -7.06
CA PHE A 250 -3.82 16.12 -7.70
C PHE A 250 -3.93 16.12 -9.22
N ALA A 251 -4.50 17.17 -9.82
CA ALA A 251 -4.55 17.35 -11.26
C ALA A 251 -3.16 17.80 -11.72
N ASN A 252 -2.48 16.90 -12.43
CA ASN A 252 -1.21 17.07 -13.17
C ASN A 252 -0.27 18.15 -12.63
N ASP A 253 0.71 17.73 -11.85
CA ASP A 253 1.95 18.50 -11.64
C ASP A 253 2.69 18.61 -12.99
N GLU A 254 2.28 19.55 -13.84
CA GLU A 254 2.91 19.86 -15.14
C GLU A 254 4.36 20.35 -14.99
N SER A 255 4.89 20.48 -13.76
CA SER A 255 6.24 20.97 -13.50
C SER A 255 7.35 19.94 -13.76
N VAL A 256 7.02 18.68 -14.07
CA VAL A 256 7.99 17.65 -14.48
C VAL A 256 7.62 17.10 -15.87
N VAL A 257 7.72 17.95 -16.90
CA VAL A 257 7.82 17.49 -18.29
C VAL A 257 9.21 16.85 -18.48
N ILE A 258 9.36 15.59 -18.08
CA ILE A 258 10.39 14.73 -18.66
C ILE A 258 9.88 14.42 -20.08
N PRO A 259 10.69 14.58 -21.14
CA PRO A 259 10.23 14.43 -22.50
C PRO A 259 9.56 13.07 -22.68
N ARG A 260 8.25 13.09 -22.96
CA ARG A 260 7.50 11.93 -23.44
C ARG A 260 8.20 11.47 -24.71
N SER A 261 8.97 10.40 -24.59
CA SER A 261 9.60 9.77 -25.75
C SER A 261 8.50 9.38 -26.72
N THR A 262 8.51 9.97 -27.89
CA THR A 262 7.66 9.61 -29.03
C THR A 262 8.06 8.26 -29.67
N ASP A 263 8.97 7.50 -29.06
CA ASP A 263 9.47 6.23 -29.60
C ASP A 263 8.71 5.00 -29.09
N ASP A 264 7.41 5.13 -28.81
CA ASP A 264 6.53 4.01 -28.43
C ASP A 264 6.10 3.14 -29.65
N GLN A 265 6.83 3.22 -30.77
CA GLN A 265 6.55 2.44 -31.99
C GLN A 265 7.66 1.48 -32.44
N THR A 266 8.76 1.29 -31.71
CA THR A 266 9.89 0.49 -32.22
C THR A 266 10.47 -0.53 -31.25
N LEU A 267 9.62 -1.36 -30.62
CA LEU A 267 10.09 -2.61 -29.96
C LEU A 267 9.42 -3.90 -30.45
N TYR A 268 8.61 -3.84 -31.51
CA TYR A 268 8.13 -5.02 -32.23
C TYR A 268 8.28 -4.85 -33.75
N GLY A 269 9.53 -4.91 -34.23
CA GLY A 269 9.86 -4.97 -35.65
C GLY A 269 10.16 -6.39 -36.12
N GLY A 270 9.14 -7.25 -36.20
CA GLY A 270 9.23 -8.50 -36.96
C GLY A 270 9.33 -8.18 -38.45
N GLN A 271 10.33 -8.75 -39.13
CA GLN A 271 10.60 -8.51 -40.54
C GLN A 271 9.38 -8.76 -41.43
N ASN A 272 8.99 -7.74 -42.20
CA ASN A 272 7.91 -7.79 -43.18
C ASN A 272 8.25 -8.74 -44.34
N THR A 273 7.48 -9.82 -44.49
CA THR A 273 7.34 -10.56 -45.76
C THR A 273 6.06 -10.10 -46.47
N PRO A 274 6.11 -9.64 -47.74
CA PRO A 274 4.94 -9.13 -48.43
C PRO A 274 4.15 -10.25 -49.11
N GLY A 275 2.85 -10.36 -48.79
CA GLY A 275 1.90 -11.10 -49.60
C GLY A 275 0.85 -11.89 -48.83
N LYS A 276 -0.15 -11.22 -48.23
CA LYS A 276 -1.49 -11.80 -47.97
C LYS A 276 -2.59 -10.73 -48.09
N SER A 277 -3.76 -11.20 -48.52
CA SER A 277 -4.94 -10.52 -49.05
C SER A 277 -5.76 -9.66 -48.04
N PRO A 278 -6.68 -8.78 -48.52
CA PRO A 278 -7.31 -7.72 -47.72
C PRO A 278 -8.42 -8.16 -46.73
N GLN A 279 -8.47 -9.42 -46.30
CA GLN A 279 -9.60 -9.94 -45.50
C GLN A 279 -9.30 -10.26 -44.03
N ASP A 280 -8.08 -10.07 -43.54
CA ASP A 280 -7.75 -10.21 -42.11
C ASP A 280 -7.46 -8.87 -41.44
N ARG A 281 -8.40 -7.92 -41.56
CA ARG A 281 -8.40 -6.73 -40.68
C ARG A 281 -9.06 -7.09 -39.35
N PHE A 282 -8.45 -8.01 -38.60
CA PHE A 282 -8.75 -8.17 -37.18
C PHE A 282 -8.35 -6.86 -36.48
N GLN A 283 -9.34 -6.04 -36.15
CA GLN A 283 -9.15 -4.92 -35.25
C GLN A 283 -8.71 -5.49 -33.88
N PRO A 284 -7.66 -4.96 -33.24
CA PRO A 284 -7.31 -5.38 -31.90
C PRO A 284 -8.45 -4.97 -30.97
N PHE A 285 -9.07 -5.96 -30.32
CA PHE A 285 -10.03 -5.74 -29.25
C PHE A 285 -9.41 -4.82 -28.18
N THR A 286 -9.93 -3.61 -28.03
CA THR A 286 -9.59 -2.71 -26.92
C THR A 286 -10.23 -3.24 -25.62
N PHE A 287 -9.56 -4.19 -24.97
CA PHE A 287 -9.88 -4.70 -23.63
C PHE A 287 -9.44 -3.72 -22.52
N GLY A 288 -9.85 -2.46 -22.61
CA GLY A 288 -9.50 -1.44 -21.63
C GLY A 288 -10.67 -0.51 -21.35
N VAL A 289 -10.79 -0.07 -20.11
CA VAL A 289 -11.68 1.03 -19.73
C VAL A 289 -11.22 2.31 -20.42
N PRO A 290 -12.13 3.17 -20.91
CA PRO A 290 -11.76 4.42 -21.57
C PRO A 290 -10.79 5.25 -20.72
N GLN A 291 -9.83 5.93 -21.36
CA GLN A 291 -8.80 6.71 -20.65
C GLN A 291 -9.39 7.68 -19.62
N VAL A 292 -10.46 8.40 -19.99
CA VAL A 292 -11.17 9.32 -19.09
C VAL A 292 -11.68 8.62 -17.83
N VAL A 293 -12.21 7.40 -17.96
CA VAL A 293 -12.69 6.63 -16.81
C VAL A 293 -11.51 6.10 -15.99
N SER A 294 -10.41 5.72 -16.63
CA SER A 294 -9.18 5.32 -15.91
C SER A 294 -8.57 6.49 -15.12
N GLU A 295 -8.62 7.71 -15.65
CA GLU A 295 -8.17 8.94 -14.98
C GLU A 295 -9.06 9.25 -13.78
N GLU A 296 -10.38 9.15 -13.94
CA GLU A 296 -11.36 9.31 -12.86
C GLU A 296 -11.18 8.27 -11.74
N ILE A 297 -10.97 7.00 -12.08
CA ILE A 297 -10.67 5.94 -11.10
C ILE A 297 -9.39 6.28 -10.34
N ARG A 298 -8.32 6.69 -11.05
CA ARG A 298 -7.05 7.08 -10.43
C ARG A 298 -7.25 8.23 -9.45
N GLU A 299 -7.97 9.27 -9.85
CA GLU A 299 -8.27 10.44 -9.01
C GLU A 299 -9.06 10.06 -7.76
N ASN A 300 -10.10 9.24 -7.90
CA ASN A 300 -10.86 8.77 -6.73
C ASN A 300 -9.99 7.97 -5.77
N HIS A 301 -9.06 7.15 -6.27
CA HIS A 301 -8.12 6.45 -5.39
C HIS A 301 -7.19 7.43 -4.66
N LEU A 302 -6.65 8.43 -5.36
CA LEU A 302 -5.77 9.46 -4.78
C LEU A 302 -6.45 10.19 -3.62
N TRP A 303 -7.69 10.63 -3.83
CA TRP A 303 -8.47 11.29 -2.80
C TRP A 303 -8.81 10.34 -1.65
N ALA A 304 -9.28 9.11 -1.93
CA ALA A 304 -9.58 8.14 -0.89
C ALA A 304 -8.37 7.87 0.02
N PHE A 305 -7.18 7.74 -0.56
CA PHE A 305 -5.94 7.57 0.20
C PHE A 305 -5.61 8.82 1.01
N HIS A 306 -5.71 10.02 0.42
CA HIS A 306 -5.40 11.29 1.08
C HIS A 306 -6.28 11.53 2.32
N TYR A 307 -7.61 11.41 2.17
CA TYR A 307 -8.54 11.54 3.31
C TYR A 307 -8.26 10.49 4.41
N SER A 308 -7.84 9.29 4.02
CA SER A 308 -7.46 8.23 4.97
C SER A 308 -6.17 8.56 5.72
N VAL A 309 -5.20 9.22 5.08
CA VAL A 309 -4.00 9.73 5.77
C VAL A 309 -4.35 10.83 6.76
N ALA A 310 -5.29 11.73 6.42
CA ALA A 310 -5.80 12.75 7.34
C ALA A 310 -6.52 12.13 8.56
N LEU A 311 -7.31 11.07 8.36
CA LEU A 311 -7.88 10.27 9.46
C LEU A 311 -6.80 9.63 10.33
N PHE A 312 -5.79 9.02 9.71
CA PHE A 312 -4.70 8.39 10.43
C PHE A 312 -3.86 9.40 11.22
N TYR A 313 -3.64 10.62 10.70
CA TYR A 313 -3.03 11.72 11.44
C TYR A 313 -3.81 12.04 12.71
N ARG A 314 -5.12 12.27 12.60
CA ARG A 314 -6.00 12.56 13.75
C ARG A 314 -5.95 11.46 14.81
N ARG A 315 -5.90 10.20 14.39
CA ARG A 315 -5.76 9.04 15.30
C ARG A 315 -4.38 8.99 15.96
N ALA A 316 -3.33 8.93 15.15
CA ALA A 316 -1.98 8.66 15.62
C ALA A 316 -1.38 9.85 16.41
N ILE A 317 -1.60 11.07 15.92
CA ILE A 317 -1.02 12.29 16.47
C ILE A 317 -1.97 12.96 17.47
N CYS A 318 -3.24 13.18 17.10
CA CYS A 318 -4.18 13.92 17.95
C CYS A 318 -4.92 13.04 18.98
N GLY A 319 -4.71 11.73 19.00
CA GLY A 319 -5.21 10.82 20.05
C GLY A 319 -6.64 10.31 19.86
N GLY A 320 -7.32 10.69 18.77
CA GLY A 320 -8.58 10.07 18.32
C GLY A 320 -9.76 10.05 19.32
N GLY A 321 -9.80 11.00 20.28
CA GLY A 321 -10.89 11.18 21.25
C GLY A 321 -11.66 12.51 21.07
N ASN A 322 -12.44 12.92 22.08
CA ASN A 322 -13.41 14.02 22.00
C ASN A 322 -12.81 15.41 21.70
N ASN A 323 -11.52 15.62 21.99
CA ASN A 323 -10.76 16.82 21.62
C ASN A 323 -9.56 16.40 20.76
N THR A 324 -9.80 16.10 19.48
CA THR A 324 -8.77 15.93 18.45
C THR A 324 -8.16 17.28 18.05
N THR A 325 -7.76 18.09 19.03
CA THR A 325 -7.02 19.34 18.78
C THR A 325 -5.58 19.00 18.45
N SER A 326 -5.08 19.51 17.32
CA SER A 326 -3.67 19.44 16.97
C SER A 326 -2.82 19.95 18.14
N PRO A 327 -1.70 19.29 18.49
CA PRO A 327 -0.83 19.74 19.58
C PRO A 327 -0.28 21.16 19.40
N VAL A 328 -0.32 21.69 18.16
CA VAL A 328 0.21 22.99 17.77
C VAL A 328 -0.90 23.99 17.39
N ALA A 329 -2.18 23.63 17.59
CA ALA A 329 -3.29 24.53 17.28
C ALA A 329 -3.19 25.83 18.09
N THR A 330 -3.06 26.96 17.38
CA THR A 330 -3.40 28.29 17.90
C THR A 330 -4.88 28.55 17.65
N ASP A 331 -5.52 29.43 18.44
CA ASP A 331 -6.98 29.70 18.49
C ASP A 331 -7.68 30.04 17.13
N SER A 332 -6.96 30.01 16.01
CA SER A 332 -7.46 30.16 14.64
C SER A 332 -7.42 28.82 13.88
N THR A 333 -8.07 27.76 14.38
CA THR A 333 -8.28 26.52 13.59
C THR A 333 -9.35 26.76 12.53
N ALA A 334 -8.97 27.43 11.45
CA ALA A 334 -9.78 27.47 10.25
C ALA A 334 -9.94 26.04 9.68
N HIS A 335 -11.20 25.61 9.55
CA HIS A 335 -11.70 24.63 8.59
C HIS A 335 -11.15 23.18 8.58
N CYS A 336 -10.65 22.62 9.68
CA CYS A 336 -10.33 21.19 9.72
C CYS A 336 -11.62 20.34 9.77
N PRO A 337 -11.97 19.53 8.74
CA PRO A 337 -13.21 18.77 8.69
C PRO A 337 -13.25 17.67 9.75
N SER A 338 -14.42 17.41 10.33
CA SER A 338 -14.57 16.39 11.37
C SER A 338 -14.17 14.99 10.91
N GLY A 339 -13.80 14.12 11.87
CA GLY A 339 -13.43 12.73 11.57
C GLY A 339 -14.51 11.99 10.77
N GLN A 340 -15.78 12.12 11.14
CA GLN A 340 -16.88 11.49 10.40
C GLN A 340 -17.10 12.10 9.00
N HIS A 341 -16.79 13.39 8.79
CA HIS A 341 -16.80 13.99 7.46
C HIS A 341 -15.71 13.35 6.57
N LEU A 342 -14.49 13.21 7.09
CA LEU A 342 -13.41 12.53 6.40
C LEU A 342 -13.76 11.07 6.07
N VAL A 343 -14.37 10.33 7.00
CA VAL A 343 -14.88 8.96 6.74
C VAL A 343 -15.89 8.97 5.58
N SER A 344 -16.84 9.92 5.57
CA SER A 344 -17.79 10.05 4.46
C SER A 344 -17.07 10.28 3.13
N LYS A 345 -16.08 11.19 3.09
CA LYS A 345 -15.32 11.49 1.87
C LYS A 345 -14.54 10.28 1.35
N VAL A 346 -13.89 9.51 2.23
CA VAL A 346 -13.24 8.25 1.82
C VAL A 346 -14.26 7.31 1.18
N LEU A 347 -15.43 7.14 1.80
CA LEU A 347 -16.47 6.26 1.27
C LEU A 347 -17.05 6.75 -0.05
N ASP A 348 -17.27 8.06 -0.23
CA ASP A 348 -17.74 8.64 -1.49
C ASP A 348 -16.82 8.23 -2.65
N HIS A 349 -15.50 8.38 -2.48
CA HIS A 349 -14.53 8.01 -3.51
C HIS A 349 -14.43 6.49 -3.73
N LEU A 350 -14.45 5.68 -2.67
CA LEU A 350 -14.42 4.22 -2.79
C LEU A 350 -15.70 3.68 -3.48
N GLU A 351 -16.85 4.28 -3.20
CA GLU A 351 -18.12 3.95 -3.83
C GLU A 351 -18.17 4.38 -5.30
N ASN A 352 -17.57 5.53 -5.64
CA ASN A 352 -17.38 5.95 -7.03
C ASN A 352 -16.51 4.97 -7.81
N ILE A 353 -15.40 4.51 -7.23
CA ILE A 353 -14.56 3.47 -7.86
C ILE A 353 -15.37 2.20 -8.12
N ASP A 354 -16.13 1.73 -7.12
CA ASP A 354 -17.00 0.55 -7.28
C ASP A 354 -18.03 0.74 -8.42
N ALA A 355 -18.56 1.96 -8.59
CA ALA A 355 -19.53 2.28 -9.64
C ALA A 355 -18.89 2.32 -11.04
N LEU A 356 -17.66 2.78 -11.16
CA LEU A 356 -16.92 2.89 -12.43
C LEU A 356 -16.30 1.56 -12.88
N THR A 357 -16.05 0.65 -11.94
CA THR A 357 -15.31 -0.62 -12.18
C THR A 357 -16.22 -1.85 -12.24
N VAL A 358 -17.53 -1.66 -12.45
CA VAL A 358 -18.49 -2.75 -12.54
C VAL A 358 -18.10 -3.71 -13.67
N GLY A 359 -17.77 -4.95 -13.32
CA GLY A 359 -17.39 -5.98 -14.27
C GLY A 359 -15.93 -5.93 -14.72
N THR A 360 -15.11 -5.07 -14.12
CA THR A 360 -13.67 -4.99 -14.38
C THR A 360 -12.86 -5.64 -13.27
N PRO A 361 -11.58 -6.02 -13.50
CA PRO A 361 -10.74 -6.62 -12.48
C PRO A 361 -10.14 -5.59 -11.51
N VAL A 362 -10.46 -4.30 -11.64
CA VAL A 362 -9.99 -3.26 -10.71
C VAL A 362 -10.57 -3.52 -9.33
N ALA A 363 -9.72 -3.35 -8.32
CA ALA A 363 -10.11 -3.49 -6.93
C ALA A 363 -9.51 -2.33 -6.13
N ASN A 364 -10.30 -1.84 -5.18
CA ASN A 364 -9.88 -0.87 -4.18
C ASN A 364 -8.64 -1.35 -3.41
N THR A 365 -7.72 -0.44 -3.08
CA THR A 365 -6.68 -0.72 -2.07
C THR A 365 -7.36 -0.87 -0.71
N LEU A 366 -6.90 -1.83 0.11
CA LEU A 366 -7.59 -2.12 1.37
C LEU A 366 -7.38 -1.00 2.39
N TRP A 367 -6.19 -0.42 2.45
CA TRP A 367 -5.80 0.50 3.51
C TRP A 367 -6.77 1.67 3.69
N PRO A 368 -7.15 2.44 2.64
CA PRO A 368 -8.09 3.56 2.79
C PRO A 368 -9.45 3.13 3.36
N GLY A 369 -10.04 2.07 2.79
CA GLY A 369 -11.34 1.57 3.26
C GLY A 369 -11.27 1.00 4.67
N PHE A 370 -10.16 0.36 5.05
CA PHE A 370 -9.94 -0.13 6.41
C PHE A 370 -9.84 1.02 7.42
N ILE A 371 -9.06 2.06 7.13
CA ILE A 371 -8.93 3.23 8.01
C ILE A 371 -10.28 3.92 8.19
N ALA A 372 -11.01 4.20 7.11
CA ALA A 372 -12.36 4.77 7.23
C ALA A 372 -13.31 3.88 8.05
N ALA A 373 -13.21 2.56 7.89
CA ALA A 373 -14.06 1.60 8.58
C ALA A 373 -13.84 1.57 10.11
N VAL A 374 -12.58 1.51 10.57
CA VAL A 374 -12.28 1.50 12.01
C VAL A 374 -12.60 2.83 12.69
N GLU A 375 -12.61 3.92 11.91
CA GLU A 375 -12.92 5.27 12.37
C GLU A 375 -14.42 5.64 12.28
N ALA A 376 -15.24 4.80 11.65
CA ALA A 376 -16.68 5.03 11.51
C ALA A 376 -17.43 4.82 12.85
N VAL A 377 -17.98 5.91 13.38
CA VAL A 377 -18.81 5.91 14.59
C VAL A 377 -20.30 6.01 14.21
N ASN A 378 -20.63 6.83 13.21
CA ASN A 378 -22.01 7.03 12.76
C ASN A 378 -22.60 5.74 12.17
N THR A 379 -23.83 5.42 12.58
CA THR A 379 -24.53 4.19 12.14
C THR A 379 -24.69 4.13 10.62
N GLU A 380 -24.99 5.27 9.99
CA GLU A 380 -25.09 5.39 8.53
C GLU A 380 -23.77 5.04 7.83
N LEU A 381 -22.66 5.61 8.28
CA LEU A 381 -21.33 5.36 7.72
C LEU A 381 -20.90 3.91 7.94
N ARG A 382 -21.19 3.33 9.11
CA ARG A 382 -20.96 1.90 9.37
C ARG A 382 -21.75 1.01 8.41
N HIS A 383 -22.98 1.37 8.06
CA HIS A 383 -23.76 0.64 7.06
C HIS A 383 -23.08 0.69 5.68
N ARG A 384 -22.65 1.87 5.23
CA ARG A 384 -21.89 2.05 3.98
C ARG A 384 -20.61 1.21 3.96
N VAL A 385 -19.85 1.21 5.05
CA VAL A 385 -18.65 0.36 5.25
C VAL A 385 -18.97 -1.13 5.07
N LEU A 386 -20.07 -1.62 5.64
CA LEU A 386 -20.47 -3.02 5.51
C LEU A 386 -20.81 -3.40 4.05
N VAL A 387 -21.44 -2.48 3.32
CA VAL A 387 -21.72 -2.62 1.88
C VAL A 387 -20.41 -2.65 1.09
N TRP A 388 -19.48 -1.73 1.38
CA TRP A 388 -18.16 -1.68 0.75
C TRP A 388 -17.38 -2.99 0.96
N PHE A 389 -17.31 -3.51 2.20
CA PHE A 389 -16.65 -4.80 2.46
C PHE A 389 -17.28 -5.96 1.68
N ALA A 390 -18.62 -5.96 1.53
CA ALA A 390 -19.32 -6.99 0.75
C ALA A 390 -18.99 -6.93 -0.74
N ARG A 391 -18.66 -5.74 -1.28
CA ARG A 391 -18.19 -5.56 -2.66
C ARG A 391 -16.71 -5.94 -2.79
N ALA A 392 -15.84 -5.45 -1.90
CA ALA A 392 -14.41 -5.77 -1.89
C ALA A 392 -14.13 -7.28 -1.86
N GLN A 393 -14.96 -8.05 -1.14
CA GLN A 393 -14.82 -9.51 -1.04
C GLN A 393 -15.07 -10.24 -2.38
N ARG A 394 -15.67 -9.59 -3.39
CA ARG A 394 -15.94 -10.18 -4.71
C ARG A 394 -14.69 -10.34 -5.56
N HIS A 395 -13.61 -9.62 -5.25
CA HIS A 395 -12.35 -9.67 -6.01
C HIS A 395 -11.45 -10.87 -5.62
N GLY A 396 -11.90 -11.75 -4.72
CA GLY A 396 -11.12 -12.92 -4.30
C GLY A 396 -9.89 -12.59 -3.46
N ILE A 397 -9.88 -11.41 -2.82
CA ILE A 397 -8.83 -10.96 -1.92
C ILE A 397 -9.11 -11.54 -0.52
N GLY A 398 -8.15 -12.30 0.03
CA GLY A 398 -8.34 -13.09 1.24
C GLY A 398 -8.38 -12.30 2.55
N ASN A 399 -7.59 -11.22 2.66
CA ASN A 399 -7.49 -10.43 3.89
C ASN A 399 -8.74 -9.58 4.19
N ILE A 400 -9.65 -9.38 3.23
CA ILE A 400 -10.88 -8.59 3.39
C ILE A 400 -11.75 -9.11 4.54
N ALA A 401 -11.89 -10.44 4.67
CA ALA A 401 -12.67 -11.04 5.74
C ALA A 401 -12.04 -10.81 7.12
N ALA A 402 -10.71 -10.89 7.20
CA ALA A 402 -9.96 -10.61 8.42
C ALA A 402 -10.13 -9.15 8.85
N ALA A 403 -9.96 -8.22 7.91
CA ALA A 403 -10.10 -6.78 8.13
C ALA A 403 -11.52 -6.43 8.61
N LYS A 404 -12.55 -6.98 7.96
CA LYS A 404 -13.95 -6.82 8.39
C LYS A 404 -14.17 -7.33 9.82
N SER A 405 -13.63 -8.50 10.16
CA SER A 405 -13.76 -9.06 11.51
C SER A 405 -13.11 -8.17 12.57
N LEU A 406 -11.99 -7.54 12.25
CA LEU A 406 -11.31 -6.60 13.14
C LEU A 406 -12.13 -5.32 13.32
N VAL A 407 -12.66 -4.74 12.24
CA VAL A 407 -13.55 -3.56 12.27
C VAL A 407 -14.78 -3.82 13.14
N LEU A 408 -15.45 -4.96 12.96
CA LEU A 408 -16.62 -5.33 13.75
C LEU A 408 -16.29 -5.44 15.24
N GLU A 409 -15.11 -5.94 15.58
CA GLU A 409 -14.66 -5.98 16.97
C GLU A 409 -14.39 -4.58 17.53
N VAL A 410 -13.78 -3.68 16.75
CA VAL A 410 -13.56 -2.28 17.13
C VAL A 410 -14.91 -1.62 17.45
N TRP A 411 -15.90 -1.75 16.56
CA TRP A 411 -17.25 -1.22 16.78
C TRP A 411 -17.91 -1.84 18.01
N ARG A 412 -17.81 -3.17 18.19
CA ARG A 412 -18.36 -3.87 19.36
C ARG A 412 -17.78 -3.35 20.67
N ARG A 413 -16.49 -3.00 20.70
CA ARG A 413 -15.83 -2.42 21.88
C ARG A 413 -16.22 -0.97 22.09
N LEU A 414 -16.30 -0.18 21.01
CA LEU A 414 -16.72 1.21 21.05
C LEU A 414 -18.14 1.32 21.59
N ASP A 415 -19.09 0.54 21.04
CA ASP A 415 -20.50 0.58 21.43
C ASP A 415 -20.69 0.18 22.90
N ARG A 416 -19.85 -0.73 23.42
CA ARG A 416 -19.84 -1.04 24.86
C ARG A 416 -19.39 0.15 25.69
N GLN A 417 -18.34 0.87 25.29
CA GLN A 417 -17.86 2.05 26.00
C GLN A 417 -18.90 3.18 25.97
N THR A 418 -19.49 3.43 24.79
CA THR A 418 -20.53 4.46 24.62
C THR A 418 -21.78 4.16 25.45
N TYR A 419 -22.20 2.89 25.54
CA TYR A 419 -23.34 2.49 26.37
C TYR A 419 -23.13 2.86 27.86
N TYR A 420 -21.92 2.65 28.41
CA TYR A 420 -21.62 3.02 29.79
C TYR A 420 -21.44 4.53 30.00
N ASN A 421 -21.05 5.28 28.96
CA ASN A 421 -20.84 6.72 29.05
C ASN A 421 -22.11 7.53 28.76
N HIS A 422 -23.19 6.91 28.27
CA HIS A 422 -24.45 7.60 27.96
C HIS A 422 -25.09 8.26 29.21
N ASP A 423 -24.79 7.74 30.40
CA ASP A 423 -25.21 8.33 31.69
C ASP A 423 -24.52 9.68 32.01
N ARG A 424 -23.51 10.10 31.23
CA ARG A 424 -22.69 11.29 31.50
C ARG A 424 -22.94 12.50 30.59
N ASN A 425 -23.87 12.40 29.63
CA ASN A 425 -24.23 13.51 28.73
C ASN A 425 -23.00 14.05 27.93
N GLU A 426 -22.07 13.16 27.56
CA GLU A 426 -20.88 13.53 26.77
C GLU A 426 -21.24 13.76 25.29
N SER A 427 -20.66 14.81 24.69
CA SER A 427 -20.83 15.13 23.26
C SER A 427 -20.40 13.98 22.35
N PRO A 428 -21.00 13.83 21.15
CA PRO A 428 -20.59 12.83 20.18
C PRO A 428 -19.11 12.93 19.84
N THR A 429 -18.40 11.80 19.89
CA THR A 429 -16.96 11.71 19.65
C THR A 429 -16.65 11.86 18.14
N GLU A 430 -15.70 12.70 17.72
CA GLU A 430 -15.34 12.85 16.30
C GLU A 430 -14.81 11.54 15.68
N LEU A 431 -14.06 10.78 16.48
CA LEU A 431 -13.52 9.46 16.19
C LEU A 431 -13.77 8.54 17.40
N GLY A 432 -13.77 7.22 17.20
CA GLY A 432 -14.01 6.27 18.29
C GLY A 432 -12.86 6.22 19.31
N SER A 433 -13.13 5.98 20.59
CA SER A 433 -12.07 5.86 21.62
C SER A 433 -11.23 4.57 21.56
N VAL A 434 -11.57 3.64 20.67
CA VAL A 434 -10.90 2.33 20.56
C VAL A 434 -9.88 2.37 19.44
N ASP A 435 -8.60 2.17 19.78
CA ASP A 435 -7.53 2.04 18.78
C ASP A 435 -7.52 0.61 18.19
N TRP A 436 -7.68 0.52 16.88
CA TRP A 436 -7.72 -0.76 16.16
C TRP A 436 -6.39 -1.52 16.24
N ARG A 437 -5.25 -0.83 16.41
CA ARG A 437 -3.92 -1.46 16.53
C ARG A 437 -3.83 -2.30 17.80
N ASP A 438 -4.46 -1.84 18.88
CA ASP A 438 -4.50 -2.56 20.15
C ASP A 438 -5.45 -3.75 20.06
N VAL A 439 -6.63 -3.58 19.45
CA VAL A 439 -7.54 -4.69 19.19
C VAL A 439 -6.88 -5.79 18.35
N MET A 440 -6.16 -5.38 17.30
CA MET A 440 -5.42 -6.28 16.41
C MET A 440 -4.33 -7.05 17.17
N ARG A 441 -3.56 -6.35 18.02
CA ARG A 441 -2.51 -6.92 18.87
C ARG A 441 -3.07 -7.92 19.88
N GLU A 442 -4.16 -7.58 20.56
CA GLU A 442 -4.80 -8.43 21.56
C GLU A 442 -5.42 -9.69 20.96
N LYS A 443 -5.98 -9.60 19.74
CA LYS A 443 -6.51 -10.76 19.04
C LYS A 443 -5.43 -11.61 18.36
N GLY A 444 -4.17 -11.16 18.36
CA GLY A 444 -3.09 -11.84 17.65
C GLY A 444 -3.33 -11.95 16.14
N MET A 445 -4.04 -10.98 15.57
CA MET A 445 -4.31 -10.92 14.12
C MET A 445 -3.25 -10.03 13.47
N TYR A 446 -2.54 -10.51 12.46
CA TYR A 446 -1.56 -9.68 11.74
C TYR A 446 -1.95 -9.55 10.28
N ILE A 447 -2.70 -8.50 9.98
CA ILE A 447 -3.29 -8.29 8.66
C ILE A 447 -2.39 -7.34 7.86
N MET A 448 -1.92 -7.76 6.70
CA MET A 448 -1.31 -6.84 5.74
C MET A 448 -2.41 -5.97 5.12
N LEU A 449 -2.34 -4.66 5.32
CA LEU A 449 -3.40 -3.71 4.96
C LEU A 449 -3.26 -3.07 3.57
N THR A 450 -2.23 -3.42 2.79
CA THR A 450 -1.95 -2.85 1.45
C THR A 450 -2.91 -3.35 0.39
#